data_AF-A0A951LR82-F1
#
_entry.id   AF-A0A951LR82-F1
#
_cell.length_a   1.000
_cell.length_b   1.000
_cell.length_c   1.000
_cell.angle_alpha   90.00
_cell.angle_beta   90.00
_cell.angle_gamma   90.00
#
_symmetry.space_group_name_H-M   'P 1'
#
loop_
_entity.id
_entity.type
_entity.pdbx_description
1 polymer ?
#
loop_
_entity_poly.entity_id
_entity_poly.type
_entity_poly.pdbx_seq_one_letter_code
_entity_poly.pdbx_strand_id
1 'polypeptide(L)'
;MHGPNDAVARLRGVLDAIDDDILALVERRIAAARAIGAAKPGGAPLKLRPAREAAVVARLEAAASPAARPAVRPVWRELMAQCVQAQAPMALVLGADDPALRLLAREAFGSAPAVAVAASPADALARAEAGGAVAILPLPLPRLPPALVAFRTLGDGAAAVGRLAAEAPTRRRDWFPGSWRARPAVQMPLYPDAAALAEVEAALAAAEPVVAIAEAAALRAALARAAEGEAMLVQAGDCAESFAAFSPARVAEERALLLALGDCLPGEVVHVARAAGQFAKPRSAALEAGGDGLLPSYRGDAVNGAAACRGARVADPRRLLRAHAQSRATVRLLEGLDAAARIEAPTPPVYVSHEALLLPYEQALTRRDGDGRWWATSAHMVWIGARTRDADGAHVDYASGIANAVGVKCDPMLTPDALSRLLDRLDPANEAGRVTLIGRFGAGEVGRALPPLLRRTRAEGRRVLWACDPMHGNTRVLGGIKTRLVADILAELRDFVVIAGAEGVHAGGIHLEATAAPVTECVGGADGVAPADLSTRYESLCDPRLNRAQALEAAAWTALCLGGGSEARAA
;
A
#
# COMPACT_ATOMS: atom_id res chain seq x y z
N MET A 1 -41.84 -4.92 43.15
CA MET A 1 -41.23 -3.57 43.14
C MET A 1 -39.75 -3.73 43.43
N HIS A 2 -38.89 -3.67 42.41
CA HIS A 2 -37.44 -3.61 42.63
C HIS A 2 -37.07 -2.12 42.62
N GLY A 3 -36.68 -1.58 43.76
CA GLY A 3 -36.37 -0.15 43.90
C GLY A 3 -35.09 0.23 43.14
N PRO A 4 -34.83 1.54 42.95
CA PRO A 4 -33.59 2.02 42.31
C PRO A 4 -32.30 1.49 42.95
N ASN A 5 -32.33 1.09 44.23
CA ASN A 5 -31.20 0.44 44.92
C ASN A 5 -30.82 -0.93 44.32
N ASP A 6 -31.77 -1.70 43.79
CA ASP A 6 -31.49 -3.02 43.22
C ASP A 6 -30.80 -2.92 41.85
N ALA A 7 -31.09 -1.85 41.10
CA ALA A 7 -30.44 -1.59 39.82
C ALA A 7 -28.97 -1.18 40.02
N VAL A 8 -28.70 -0.32 41.00
CA VAL A 8 -27.33 0.09 41.35
C VAL A 8 -26.52 -1.10 41.85
N ALA A 9 -27.10 -1.96 42.70
CA ALA A 9 -26.43 -3.17 43.18
C ALA A 9 -26.06 -4.13 42.04
N ARG A 10 -26.95 -4.34 41.06
CA ARG A 10 -26.65 -5.15 39.87
C ARG A 10 -25.54 -4.55 39.02
N LEU A 11 -25.55 -3.23 38.79
CA LEU A 11 -24.51 -2.57 38.01
C LEU A 11 -23.14 -2.63 38.70
N ARG A 12 -23.10 -2.57 40.04
CA ARG A 12 -21.86 -2.79 40.80
C ARG A 12 -21.34 -4.21 40.63
N GLY A 13 -22.20 -5.22 40.69
CA GLY A 13 -21.78 -6.61 40.42
C GLY A 13 -21.22 -6.82 39.01
N VAL A 14 -21.69 -6.06 38.01
CA VAL A 14 -21.09 -6.07 36.66
C VAL A 14 -19.69 -5.45 36.68
N LEU A 15 -19.46 -4.36 37.44
CA LEU A 15 -18.13 -3.78 37.59
C LEU A 15 -17.17 -4.77 38.29
N ASP A 16 -17.61 -5.42 39.35
CA ASP A 16 -16.79 -6.41 40.07
C ASP A 16 -16.35 -7.55 39.13
N ALA A 17 -17.26 -8.07 38.30
CA ALA A 17 -16.93 -9.10 37.31
C ALA A 17 -15.95 -8.61 36.23
N ILE A 18 -16.08 -7.36 35.80
CA ILE A 18 -15.13 -6.74 34.87
C ILE A 18 -13.75 -6.58 35.53
N ASP A 19 -13.70 -6.22 36.79
CA ASP A 19 -12.45 -6.08 37.55
C ASP A 19 -11.73 -7.43 37.69
N ASP A 20 -12.48 -8.51 37.92
CA ASP A 20 -11.95 -9.89 37.92
C ASP A 20 -11.37 -10.28 36.54
N ASP A 21 -12.08 -9.97 35.45
CA ASP A 21 -11.61 -10.20 34.09
C ASP A 21 -10.35 -9.40 33.77
N ILE A 22 -10.28 -8.14 34.22
CA ILE A 22 -9.09 -7.29 34.08
C ILE A 22 -7.92 -7.92 34.82
N LEU A 23 -8.11 -8.34 36.08
CA LEU A 23 -7.07 -8.99 36.87
C LEU A 23 -6.54 -10.25 36.17
N ALA A 24 -7.42 -11.13 35.68
CA ALA A 24 -7.04 -12.34 34.96
C ALA A 24 -6.23 -12.02 33.68
N LEU A 25 -6.60 -10.97 32.95
CA LEU A 25 -5.84 -10.51 31.76
C LEU A 25 -4.46 -9.96 32.15
N VAL A 26 -4.37 -9.19 33.24
CA VAL A 26 -3.11 -8.67 33.76
C VAL A 26 -2.16 -9.82 34.14
N GLU A 27 -2.66 -10.82 34.87
CA GLU A 27 -1.88 -11.99 35.27
C GLU A 27 -1.37 -12.78 34.06
N ARG A 28 -2.25 -13.04 33.08
CA ARG A 28 -1.87 -13.72 31.82
C ARG A 28 -0.78 -12.96 31.07
N ARG A 29 -0.87 -11.63 31.02
CA ARG A 29 0.12 -10.77 30.37
C ARG A 29 1.47 -10.82 31.09
N ILE A 30 1.48 -10.79 32.42
CA ILE A 30 2.69 -10.92 33.22
C ILE A 30 3.31 -12.31 33.06
N ALA A 31 2.50 -13.37 33.05
CA ALA A 31 2.98 -14.74 32.82
C ALA A 31 3.65 -14.89 31.44
N ALA A 32 3.06 -14.32 30.39
CA ALA A 32 3.68 -14.29 29.06
C ALA A 32 5.02 -13.54 29.06
N ALA A 33 5.13 -12.44 29.81
CA ALA A 33 6.39 -11.72 29.98
C ALA A 33 7.45 -12.57 30.70
N ARG A 34 7.08 -13.31 31.77
CA ARG A 34 8.01 -14.24 32.45
C ARG A 34 8.50 -15.33 31.51
N ALA A 35 7.62 -15.89 30.68
CA ALA A 35 7.99 -16.91 29.69
C ALA A 35 9.01 -16.37 28.67
N ILE A 36 8.88 -15.11 28.23
CA ILE A 36 9.87 -14.44 27.38
C ILE A 36 11.22 -14.32 28.09
N GLY A 37 11.22 -14.01 29.40
CA GLY A 37 12.43 -13.98 30.21
C GLY A 37 13.12 -15.35 30.26
N ALA A 38 12.36 -16.40 30.59
CA ALA A 38 12.85 -17.77 30.71
C ALA A 38 13.41 -18.33 29.38
N ALA A 39 12.89 -17.89 28.24
CA ALA A 39 13.36 -18.30 26.92
C ALA A 39 14.69 -17.67 26.48
N LYS A 40 15.24 -16.70 27.23
CA LYS A 40 16.52 -16.06 26.89
C LYS A 40 17.69 -16.92 27.41
N PRO A 41 18.67 -17.26 26.56
CA PRO A 41 19.83 -18.05 27.00
C PRO A 41 20.69 -17.27 28.02
N GLY A 42 21.09 -17.96 29.11
CA GLY A 42 22.22 -17.58 29.96
C GLY A 42 22.09 -16.32 30.82
N GLY A 43 20.88 -15.92 31.25
CA GLY A 43 20.73 -14.74 32.11
C GLY A 43 21.08 -13.42 31.41
N ALA A 44 20.97 -13.37 30.08
CA ALA A 44 21.31 -12.20 29.28
C ALA A 44 20.61 -10.92 29.82
N PRO A 45 21.34 -9.80 29.95
CA PRO A 45 20.78 -8.57 30.53
C PRO A 45 19.59 -8.07 29.72
N LEU A 46 18.62 -7.48 30.42
CA LEU A 46 17.44 -6.88 29.79
C LEU A 46 17.90 -5.85 28.74
N LYS A 47 17.45 -6.03 27.50
CA LYS A 47 17.61 -5.04 26.44
C LYS A 47 16.28 -4.34 26.21
N LEU A 48 16.25 -3.02 26.39
CA LEU A 48 15.04 -2.22 26.23
C LEU A 48 14.62 -2.11 24.77
N ARG A 49 13.31 -1.92 24.55
CA ARG A 49 12.71 -1.67 23.22
C ARG A 49 11.74 -0.49 23.26
N PRO A 50 12.21 0.75 23.47
CA PRO A 50 11.36 1.93 23.66
C PRO A 50 10.39 2.19 22.50
N ALA A 51 10.85 2.00 21.25
CA ALA A 51 10.02 2.17 20.06
C ALA A 51 8.83 1.19 20.05
N ARG A 52 9.04 -0.06 20.45
CA ARG A 52 7.97 -1.06 20.56
C ARG A 52 6.95 -0.70 21.64
N GLU A 53 7.41 -0.21 22.80
CA GLU A 53 6.51 0.24 23.86
C GLU A 53 5.64 1.41 23.40
N ALA A 54 6.25 2.40 22.74
CA ALA A 54 5.54 3.53 22.15
C ALA A 54 4.50 3.09 21.11
N ALA A 55 4.87 2.16 20.22
CA ALA A 55 3.97 1.62 19.21
C ALA A 55 2.77 0.89 19.83
N VAL A 56 2.97 0.13 20.91
CA VAL A 56 1.87 -0.55 21.60
C VAL A 56 0.92 0.47 22.22
N VAL A 57 1.41 1.50 22.91
CA VAL A 57 0.56 2.54 23.52
C VAL A 57 -0.21 3.30 22.44
N ALA A 58 0.47 3.74 21.37
CA ALA A 58 -0.17 4.47 20.27
C ALA A 58 -1.28 3.64 19.59
N ARG A 59 -1.04 2.35 19.34
CA ARG A 59 -2.05 1.43 18.79
C ARG A 59 -3.29 1.33 19.69
N LEU A 60 -3.09 1.30 21.01
CA LEU A 60 -4.18 1.21 21.98
C LEU A 60 -4.93 2.53 22.12
N GLU A 61 -4.24 3.67 22.11
CA GLU A 61 -4.86 5.01 22.13
C GLU A 61 -5.72 5.25 20.88
N ALA A 62 -5.26 4.77 19.72
CA ALA A 62 -5.99 4.84 18.45
C ALA A 62 -7.23 3.95 18.43
N ALA A 63 -7.18 2.77 19.05
CA ALA A 63 -8.31 1.85 19.16
C ALA A 63 -9.31 2.25 20.26
N ALA A 64 -8.89 3.01 21.26
CA ALA A 64 -9.73 3.41 22.39
C ALA A 64 -10.78 4.45 22.00
N SER A 65 -11.99 4.29 22.56
CA SER A 65 -13.03 5.32 22.50
C SER A 65 -12.56 6.62 23.16
N PRO A 66 -13.15 7.79 22.82
CA PRO A 66 -12.79 9.05 23.44
C PRO A 66 -12.84 9.03 24.97
N ALA A 67 -13.78 8.29 25.56
CA ALA A 67 -13.94 8.16 27.01
C ALA A 67 -12.82 7.33 27.66
N ALA A 68 -12.32 6.28 26.99
CA ALA A 68 -11.30 5.39 27.55
C ALA A 68 -9.86 5.88 27.29
N ARG A 69 -9.66 6.69 26.24
CA ARG A 69 -8.33 7.13 25.77
C ARG A 69 -7.45 7.76 26.87
N PRO A 70 -7.94 8.62 27.79
CA PRO A 70 -7.11 9.21 28.84
C PRO A 70 -6.49 8.17 29.80
N ALA A 71 -7.13 7.01 29.98
CA ALA A 71 -6.66 5.96 30.88
C ALA A 71 -5.59 5.06 30.23
N VAL A 72 -5.49 5.02 28.89
CA VAL A 72 -4.63 4.07 28.18
C VAL A 72 -3.16 4.24 28.56
N ARG A 73 -2.63 5.46 28.47
CA ARG A 73 -1.21 5.67 28.72
C ARG A 73 -0.79 5.41 30.18
N PRO A 74 -1.49 5.93 31.22
CA PRO A 74 -1.14 5.65 32.60
C PRO A 74 -1.21 4.16 32.96
N VAL A 75 -2.31 3.48 32.59
CA VAL A 75 -2.52 2.06 32.94
C VAL A 75 -1.50 1.17 32.26
N TRP A 76 -1.28 1.37 30.94
CA TRP A 76 -0.34 0.53 30.22
C TRP A 76 1.11 0.83 30.58
N ARG A 77 1.43 2.04 31.05
CA ARG A 77 2.77 2.34 31.53
C ARG A 77 3.14 1.45 32.72
N GLU A 78 2.25 1.36 33.72
CA GLU A 78 2.46 0.51 34.89
C GLU A 78 2.48 -0.98 34.53
N LEU A 79 1.56 -1.44 33.71
CA LEU A 79 1.54 -2.83 33.25
C LEU A 79 2.81 -3.20 32.48
N MET A 80 3.32 -2.31 31.64
CA MET A 80 4.59 -2.53 30.95
C MET A 80 5.77 -2.55 31.93
N ALA A 81 5.78 -1.67 32.93
CA ALA A 81 6.81 -1.65 33.96
C ALA A 81 6.91 -3.02 34.67
N GLN A 82 5.77 -3.57 35.08
CA GLN A 82 5.70 -4.90 35.71
C GLN A 82 6.15 -6.02 34.77
N CYS A 83 5.72 -6.00 33.51
CA CYS A 83 6.15 -6.99 32.52
C CYS A 83 7.65 -6.91 32.18
N VAL A 84 8.24 -5.72 32.20
CA VAL A 84 9.67 -5.54 32.01
C VAL A 84 10.44 -6.16 33.18
N GLN A 85 10.05 -5.84 34.42
CA GLN A 85 10.65 -6.47 35.62
C GLN A 85 10.50 -7.99 35.63
N ALA A 86 9.35 -8.49 35.18
CA ALA A 86 9.07 -9.93 35.10
C ALA A 86 9.94 -10.66 34.05
N GLN A 87 10.48 -9.96 33.06
CA GLN A 87 11.40 -10.55 32.07
C GLN A 87 12.85 -10.61 32.57
N ALA A 88 13.30 -9.55 33.23
CA ALA A 88 14.60 -9.47 33.87
C ALA A 88 14.61 -8.23 34.79
N PRO A 89 15.18 -8.33 36.02
CA PRO A 89 15.27 -7.21 36.93
C PRO A 89 15.98 -6.01 36.29
N MET A 90 15.42 -4.82 36.48
CA MET A 90 16.00 -3.57 36.00
C MET A 90 15.85 -2.47 37.06
N ALA A 91 16.94 -1.78 37.40
CA ALA A 91 16.90 -0.60 38.24
C ALA A 91 16.90 0.70 37.42
N LEU A 92 16.31 1.76 37.95
CA LEU A 92 16.53 3.12 37.51
C LEU A 92 17.60 3.73 38.40
N VAL A 93 18.65 4.26 37.80
CA VAL A 93 19.80 4.84 38.52
C VAL A 93 19.87 6.32 38.21
N LEU A 94 19.53 7.15 39.20
CA LEU A 94 19.57 8.60 39.07
C LEU A 94 21.02 9.07 39.16
N GLY A 95 21.45 9.91 38.22
CA GLY A 95 22.79 10.51 38.20
C GLY A 95 23.01 11.60 39.25
N ALA A 96 21.93 12.01 39.94
CA ALA A 96 21.94 12.97 41.04
C ALA A 96 20.76 12.66 41.99
N ASP A 97 20.89 13.03 43.27
CA ASP A 97 19.81 12.93 44.26
C ASP A 97 18.82 14.09 44.10
N ASP A 98 18.02 14.04 43.05
CA ASP A 98 17.05 15.09 42.70
C ASP A 98 15.61 14.51 42.69
N PRO A 99 14.70 15.02 43.55
CA PRO A 99 13.29 14.64 43.55
C PRO A 99 12.61 14.80 42.18
N ALA A 100 12.98 15.81 41.38
CA ALA A 100 12.41 16.02 40.05
C ALA A 100 12.83 14.91 39.08
N LEU A 101 14.10 14.51 39.11
CA LEU A 101 14.60 13.35 38.33
C LEU A 101 13.89 12.06 38.74
N ARG A 102 13.64 11.88 40.04
CA ARG A 102 12.91 10.71 40.55
C ARG A 102 11.48 10.67 40.02
N LEU A 103 10.78 11.81 40.01
CA LEU A 103 9.42 11.90 39.47
C LEU A 103 9.39 11.60 37.96
N LEU A 104 10.25 12.26 37.19
CA LEU A 104 10.38 12.05 35.75
C LEU A 104 10.70 10.59 35.39
N ALA A 105 11.56 9.94 36.18
CA ALA A 105 11.87 8.52 36.03
C ALA A 105 10.63 7.63 36.26
N ARG A 106 9.81 7.95 37.26
CA ARG A 106 8.57 7.22 37.56
C ARG A 106 7.53 7.38 36.46
N GLU A 107 7.33 8.60 35.96
CA GLU A 107 6.39 8.85 34.86
C GLU A 107 6.77 8.07 33.60
N ALA A 108 8.07 7.96 33.30
CA ALA A 108 8.54 7.34 32.07
C ALA A 108 8.65 5.81 32.12
N PHE A 109 8.92 5.24 33.30
CA PHE A 109 9.23 3.81 33.46
C PHE A 109 8.32 3.07 34.44
N GLY A 110 7.38 3.77 35.09
CA GLY A 110 6.43 3.22 36.04
C GLY A 110 7.00 2.93 37.43
N SER A 111 6.15 2.34 38.28
CA SER A 111 6.45 2.08 39.70
C SER A 111 7.27 0.81 39.96
N ALA A 112 7.25 -0.15 39.04
CA ALA A 112 7.85 -1.47 39.25
C ALA A 112 9.39 -1.48 39.44
N PRO A 113 10.19 -0.73 38.66
CA PRO A 113 11.64 -0.71 38.84
C PRO A 113 12.05 -0.10 40.19
N ALA A 114 13.08 -0.67 40.82
CA ALA A 114 13.72 -0.02 41.96
C ALA A 114 14.45 1.25 41.50
N VAL A 115 14.41 2.31 42.32
CA VAL A 115 15.14 3.56 42.06
C VAL A 115 16.32 3.63 43.02
N ALA A 116 17.52 3.78 42.47
CA ALA A 116 18.74 4.02 43.22
C ALA A 116 19.35 5.37 42.79
N VAL A 117 20.14 5.97 43.67
CA VAL A 117 20.94 7.16 43.36
C VAL A 117 22.38 6.71 43.20
N ALA A 118 23.04 7.13 42.13
CA ALA A 118 24.46 6.88 41.90
C ALA A 118 25.32 7.91 42.65
N ALA A 119 26.56 7.52 42.97
CA ALA A 119 27.52 8.47 43.57
C ALA A 119 27.91 9.59 42.59
N SER A 120 27.79 9.35 41.28
CA SER A 120 28.03 10.32 40.22
C SER A 120 27.33 9.91 38.91
N PRO A 121 27.22 10.81 37.91
CA PRO A 121 26.77 10.44 36.56
C PRO A 121 27.60 9.33 35.91
N ALA A 122 28.91 9.29 36.19
CA ALA A 122 29.80 8.24 35.68
C ALA A 122 29.47 6.88 36.29
N ASP A 123 29.16 6.83 37.60
CA ASP A 123 28.70 5.62 38.28
C ASP A 123 27.33 5.15 37.73
N ALA A 124 26.41 6.08 37.46
CA ALA A 124 25.14 5.73 36.81
C ALA A 124 25.33 5.10 35.43
N LEU A 125 26.24 5.64 34.61
CA LEU A 125 26.58 5.08 33.30
C LEU A 125 27.26 3.72 33.42
N ALA A 126 28.22 3.55 34.33
CA ALA A 126 28.89 2.27 34.56
C ALA A 126 27.90 1.18 34.96
N ARG A 127 26.92 1.50 35.81
CA ARG A 127 25.84 0.57 36.19
C ARG A 127 24.91 0.25 35.02
N ALA A 128 24.55 1.23 34.21
CA ALA A 128 23.78 1.00 32.98
C ALA A 128 24.56 0.13 31.97
N GLU A 129 25.88 0.30 31.90
CA GLU A 129 26.76 -0.48 31.04
C GLU A 129 26.94 -1.91 31.52
N ALA A 130 27.01 -2.16 32.83
CA ALA A 130 27.05 -3.52 33.39
C ALA A 130 25.80 -4.35 33.06
N GLY A 131 24.69 -3.69 32.70
CA GLY A 131 23.42 -4.31 32.37
C GLY A 131 22.49 -4.40 33.58
N GLY A 132 21.18 -4.38 33.32
CA GLY A 132 20.18 -4.40 34.39
C GLY A 132 19.92 -3.03 35.05
N ALA A 133 20.38 -1.93 34.45
CA ALA A 133 20.06 -0.58 34.88
C ALA A 133 19.81 0.38 33.71
N VAL A 134 19.01 1.41 33.96
CA VAL A 134 18.82 2.59 33.11
C VAL A 134 19.31 3.79 33.89
N ALA A 135 20.28 4.52 33.32
CA ALA A 135 20.75 5.76 33.91
C ALA A 135 19.77 6.89 33.57
N ILE A 136 19.38 7.67 34.57
CA ILE A 136 18.56 8.87 34.42
C ILE A 136 19.47 10.05 34.74
N LEU A 137 19.87 10.79 33.71
CA LEU A 137 20.88 11.84 33.82
C LEU A 137 20.26 13.20 33.51
N PRO A 138 20.61 14.25 34.28
CA PRO A 138 20.26 15.62 33.91
C PRO A 138 20.97 16.01 32.60
N LEU A 139 20.35 16.92 31.86
CA LEU A 139 20.93 17.54 30.66
C LEU A 139 21.83 18.73 31.05
N PRO A 140 22.92 18.99 30.31
CA PRO A 140 23.40 18.24 29.14
C PRO A 140 24.08 16.91 29.52
N LEU A 141 23.98 15.92 28.64
CA LEU A 141 24.57 14.60 28.88
C LEU A 141 26.11 14.63 28.80
N PRO A 142 26.80 13.87 29.67
CA PRO A 142 28.23 13.59 29.49
C PRO A 142 28.45 12.68 28.26
N ARG A 143 29.71 12.54 27.83
CA ARG A 143 30.06 11.62 26.73
C ARG A 143 29.66 10.19 27.09
N LEU A 144 28.83 9.58 26.24
CA LEU A 144 28.31 8.24 26.48
C LEU A 144 29.31 7.17 26.02
N PRO A 145 29.47 6.06 26.78
CA PRO A 145 30.15 4.86 26.30
C PRO A 145 29.52 4.33 25.00
N PRO A 146 30.30 3.73 24.08
CA PRO A 146 29.78 3.23 22.80
C PRO A 146 28.63 2.22 22.91
N ALA A 147 28.55 1.49 24.04
CA ALA A 147 27.51 0.51 24.30
C ALA A 147 26.17 1.13 24.78
N LEU A 148 26.15 2.42 25.10
CA LEU A 148 25.01 3.12 25.68
C LEU A 148 24.45 4.18 24.73
N VAL A 149 23.12 4.33 24.76
CA VAL A 149 22.40 5.31 23.94
C VAL A 149 21.43 6.07 24.81
N ALA A 150 21.37 7.40 24.62
CA ALA A 150 20.27 8.22 25.13
C ALA A 150 19.04 7.97 24.25
N PHE A 151 18.04 7.26 24.78
CA PHE A 151 16.92 6.77 23.98
C PHE A 151 15.58 7.47 24.28
N ARG A 152 15.54 8.33 25.30
CA ARG A 152 14.35 9.08 25.70
C ARG A 152 14.74 10.33 26.47
N THR A 153 14.21 11.48 26.06
CA THR A 153 14.22 12.71 26.86
C THR A 153 13.06 12.69 27.86
N LEU A 154 13.31 13.14 29.08
CA LEU A 154 12.37 13.18 30.19
C LEU A 154 12.14 14.64 30.61
N GLY A 155 10.99 15.19 30.24
CA GLY A 155 10.75 16.63 30.33
C GLY A 155 11.81 17.42 29.56
N ASP A 156 12.15 18.60 30.06
CA ASP A 156 13.14 19.50 29.45
C ASP A 156 14.54 19.38 30.06
N GLY A 157 14.68 18.63 31.16
CA GLY A 157 15.87 18.67 32.01
C GLY A 157 16.66 17.36 32.12
N ALA A 158 16.19 16.24 31.57
CA ALA A 158 16.83 14.94 31.78
C ALA A 158 16.68 13.99 30.59
N ALA A 159 17.51 12.94 30.56
CA ALA A 159 17.39 11.86 29.59
C ALA A 159 17.69 10.49 30.20
N ALA A 160 17.05 9.47 29.64
CA ALA A 160 17.27 8.08 29.96
C ALA A 160 18.30 7.46 29.01
N VAL A 161 19.31 6.82 29.60
CA VAL A 161 20.46 6.22 28.92
C VAL A 161 20.56 4.74 29.28
N GLY A 162 20.76 3.88 28.29
CA GLY A 162 20.85 2.44 28.51
C GLY A 162 21.22 1.65 27.26
N ARG A 163 21.27 0.32 27.39
CA ARG A 163 21.49 -0.62 26.29
C ARG A 163 20.18 -0.94 25.57
N LEU A 164 20.16 -0.80 24.25
CA LEU A 164 19.02 -1.19 23.41
C LEU A 164 19.23 -2.55 22.76
N ALA A 165 18.14 -3.26 22.46
CA ALA A 165 18.21 -4.44 21.61
C ALA A 165 18.47 -4.00 20.16
N ALA A 166 19.35 -4.70 19.44
CA ALA A 166 19.36 -4.61 17.99
C ALA A 166 17.95 -4.94 17.50
N GLU A 167 17.35 -4.05 16.70
CA GLU A 167 16.04 -4.30 16.12
C GLU A 167 16.18 -5.49 15.18
N ALA A 168 15.68 -6.65 15.62
CA ALA A 168 15.42 -7.73 14.68
C ALA A 168 14.42 -7.19 13.65
N PRO A 169 14.63 -7.41 12.33
CA PRO A 169 13.68 -6.98 11.32
C PRO A 169 12.31 -7.52 11.73
N THR A 170 11.39 -6.61 12.02
CA THR A 170 10.09 -6.97 12.58
C THR A 170 9.38 -7.84 11.56
N ARG A 171 9.18 -9.13 11.86
CA ARG A 171 8.05 -9.86 11.26
C ARG A 171 6.80 -9.02 11.55
N ARG A 172 6.13 -8.56 10.50
CA ARG A 172 4.94 -7.68 10.51
C ARG A 172 3.83 -8.28 11.39
N ARG A 173 3.88 -8.02 12.70
CA ARG A 173 2.83 -8.39 13.67
C ARG A 173 1.84 -7.26 13.94
N ASP A 174 2.09 -6.06 13.42
CA ASP A 174 1.23 -4.87 13.58
C ASP A 174 0.30 -4.62 12.37
N TRP A 175 0.45 -5.40 11.29
CA TRP A 175 -0.38 -5.26 10.10
C TRP A 175 -1.60 -6.18 10.16
N PHE A 176 -2.76 -5.64 9.82
CA PHE A 176 -4.00 -6.35 9.51
C PHE A 176 -4.73 -5.56 8.42
N PRO A 177 -5.75 -6.10 7.73
CA PRO A 177 -6.34 -5.42 6.57
C PRO A 177 -6.83 -3.98 6.81
N GLY A 178 -7.14 -3.61 8.05
CA GLY A 178 -7.55 -2.26 8.44
C GLY A 178 -6.46 -1.37 9.06
N SER A 179 -5.20 -1.79 9.13
CA SER A 179 -4.11 -1.01 9.74
C SER A 179 -3.88 0.34 9.06
N TRP A 180 -4.19 0.43 7.76
CA TRP A 180 -4.10 1.65 6.96
C TRP A 180 -4.94 2.81 7.52
N ARG A 181 -6.01 2.52 8.27
CA ARG A 181 -6.90 3.56 8.83
C ARG A 181 -6.21 4.45 9.85
N ALA A 182 -5.09 3.99 10.42
CA ALA A 182 -4.24 4.77 11.32
C ALA A 182 -3.15 5.59 10.59
N ARG A 183 -3.16 5.59 9.25
CA ARG A 183 -2.18 6.29 8.40
C ARG A 183 -2.83 7.46 7.66
N PRO A 184 -2.05 8.47 7.23
CA PRO A 184 -2.54 9.51 6.33
C PRO A 184 -3.09 8.88 5.04
N ALA A 185 -4.36 9.16 4.74
CA ALA A 185 -5.02 8.71 3.53
C ALA A 185 -5.37 9.91 2.64
N VAL A 186 -5.02 9.82 1.36
CA VAL A 186 -5.34 10.84 0.36
C VAL A 186 -6.23 10.24 -0.73
N GLN A 187 -6.93 11.09 -1.48
CA GLN A 187 -7.84 10.69 -2.57
C GLN A 187 -9.05 9.84 -2.15
N MET A 188 -9.29 9.65 -0.85
CA MET A 188 -10.45 8.93 -0.35
C MET A 188 -11.73 9.73 -0.57
N PRO A 189 -12.84 9.08 -0.98
CA PRO A 189 -14.13 9.74 -1.03
C PRO A 189 -14.60 10.09 0.39
N LEU A 190 -15.26 11.25 0.50
CA LEU A 190 -16.00 11.60 1.70
C LEU A 190 -17.40 11.00 1.60
N TYR A 191 -17.62 9.86 2.25
CA TYR A 191 -18.95 9.28 2.36
C TYR A 191 -19.76 10.06 3.41
N PRO A 192 -20.98 10.54 3.10
CA PRO A 192 -21.77 11.34 4.03
C PRO A 192 -22.32 10.52 5.21
N ASP A 193 -22.46 9.20 5.02
CA ASP A 193 -22.99 8.28 6.02
C ASP A 193 -21.97 7.18 6.32
N ALA A 194 -21.35 7.28 7.51
CA ALA A 194 -20.35 6.32 7.97
C ALA A 194 -20.96 4.96 8.37
N ALA A 195 -22.23 4.94 8.81
CA ALA A 195 -22.93 3.69 9.15
C ALA A 195 -23.23 2.89 7.88
N ALA A 196 -23.74 3.56 6.84
CA ALA A 196 -23.95 2.93 5.53
C ALA A 196 -22.65 2.38 4.92
N LEU A 197 -21.52 3.07 5.11
CA LEU A 197 -20.21 2.54 4.70
C LEU A 197 -19.84 1.27 5.48
N ALA A 198 -20.00 1.27 6.81
CA ALA A 198 -19.69 0.10 7.64
C ALA A 198 -20.57 -1.11 7.29
N GLU A 199 -21.85 -0.90 6.98
CA GLU A 199 -22.75 -1.96 6.51
C GLU A 199 -22.29 -2.55 5.17
N VAL A 200 -21.87 -1.70 4.22
CA VAL A 200 -21.32 -2.13 2.93
C VAL A 200 -20.01 -2.89 3.11
N GLU A 201 -19.11 -2.43 3.98
CA GLU A 201 -17.86 -3.12 4.29
C GLU A 201 -18.13 -4.53 4.86
N ALA A 202 -19.11 -4.65 5.77
CA ALA A 202 -19.51 -5.95 6.34
C ALA A 202 -20.10 -6.88 5.26
N ALA A 203 -20.95 -6.35 4.38
CA ALA A 203 -21.51 -7.12 3.27
C ALA A 203 -20.43 -7.62 2.29
N LEU A 204 -19.45 -6.78 1.93
CA LEU A 204 -18.32 -7.17 1.09
C LEU A 204 -17.37 -8.17 1.78
N ALA A 205 -17.18 -8.05 3.09
CA ALA A 205 -16.41 -9.00 3.88
C ALA A 205 -17.04 -10.41 3.90
N ALA A 206 -18.37 -10.49 3.85
CA ALA A 206 -19.11 -11.75 3.74
C ALA A 206 -19.26 -12.26 2.29
N ALA A 207 -19.00 -11.42 1.29
CA ALA A 207 -19.17 -11.77 -0.12
C ALA A 207 -18.07 -12.71 -0.65
N GLU A 208 -18.36 -13.37 -1.77
CA GLU A 208 -17.38 -14.16 -2.53
C GLU A 208 -16.16 -13.31 -2.93
N PRO A 209 -14.94 -13.88 -2.89
CA PRO A 209 -13.76 -13.21 -3.44
C PRO A 209 -13.93 -12.96 -4.94
N VAL A 210 -13.33 -11.88 -5.47
CA VAL A 210 -13.32 -11.59 -6.92
C VAL A 210 -12.45 -12.59 -7.67
N VAL A 211 -11.29 -12.93 -7.13
CA VAL A 211 -10.34 -13.91 -7.71
C VAL A 211 -9.93 -14.95 -6.66
N ALA A 212 -9.45 -16.12 -7.09
CA ALA A 212 -8.90 -17.09 -6.15
C ALA A 212 -7.47 -16.71 -5.72
N ILE A 213 -7.12 -17.04 -4.48
CA ILE A 213 -5.76 -16.81 -3.94
C ILE A 213 -4.70 -17.57 -4.77
N ALA A 214 -5.01 -18.79 -5.21
CA ALA A 214 -4.10 -19.60 -6.01
C ALA A 214 -3.75 -18.92 -7.35
N GLU A 215 -4.71 -18.25 -7.98
CA GLU A 215 -4.51 -17.52 -9.23
C GLU A 215 -3.65 -16.26 -9.01
N ALA A 216 -3.87 -15.53 -7.91
CA ALA A 216 -3.04 -14.39 -7.53
C ALA A 216 -1.58 -14.82 -7.25
N ALA A 217 -1.40 -15.99 -6.63
CA ALA A 217 -0.07 -16.59 -6.42
C ALA A 217 0.58 -17.03 -7.74
N ALA A 218 -0.21 -17.59 -8.68
CA ALA A 218 0.27 -17.96 -10.01
C ALA A 218 0.72 -16.73 -10.82
N LEU A 219 -0.03 -15.63 -10.78
CA LEU A 219 0.40 -14.36 -11.38
C LEU A 219 1.72 -13.88 -10.77
N ARG A 220 1.85 -13.94 -9.44
CA ARG A 220 3.08 -13.52 -8.76
C ARG A 220 4.29 -14.33 -9.23
N ALA A 221 4.13 -15.63 -9.44
CA ALA A 221 5.18 -16.49 -9.99
C ALA A 221 5.50 -16.14 -11.46
N ALA A 222 4.48 -15.86 -12.28
CA ALA A 222 4.67 -15.43 -13.67
C ALA A 222 5.41 -14.08 -13.76
N LEU A 223 5.08 -13.12 -12.89
CA LEU A 223 5.77 -11.84 -12.79
C LEU A 223 7.20 -11.98 -12.26
N ALA A 224 7.49 -13.03 -11.48
CA ALA A 224 8.86 -13.33 -11.05
C ALA A 224 9.73 -13.71 -12.25
N ARG A 225 9.20 -14.54 -13.16
CA ARG A 225 9.87 -14.88 -14.42
C ARG A 225 10.07 -13.65 -15.31
N ALA A 226 9.08 -12.77 -15.38
CA ALA A 226 9.24 -11.51 -16.11
C ALA A 226 10.32 -10.59 -15.49
N ALA A 227 10.42 -10.54 -14.16
CA ALA A 227 11.46 -9.76 -13.47
C ALA A 227 12.88 -10.29 -13.76
N GLU A 228 13.02 -11.58 -14.07
CA GLU A 228 14.28 -12.23 -14.45
C GLU A 228 14.53 -12.23 -15.97
N GLY A 229 13.64 -11.61 -16.76
CA GLY A 229 13.78 -11.54 -18.22
C GLY A 229 13.40 -12.81 -18.98
N GLU A 230 12.70 -13.75 -18.34
CA GLU A 230 12.20 -14.99 -18.96
C GLU A 230 10.80 -14.82 -19.59
N ALA A 231 10.12 -13.71 -19.31
CA ALA A 231 8.80 -13.37 -19.82
C ALA A 231 8.64 -11.84 -19.89
N MET A 232 7.61 -11.37 -20.56
CA MET A 232 7.22 -9.97 -20.62
C MET A 232 5.83 -9.75 -20.01
N LEU A 233 5.60 -8.58 -19.43
CA LEU A 233 4.28 -8.16 -18.97
C LEU A 233 3.59 -7.29 -20.02
N VAL A 234 2.35 -7.63 -20.37
CA VAL A 234 1.40 -6.69 -20.95
C VAL A 234 0.27 -6.43 -19.97
N GLN A 235 0.13 -5.18 -19.54
CA GLN A 235 -0.98 -4.75 -18.69
C GLN A 235 -1.83 -3.73 -19.45
N ALA A 236 -3.08 -4.03 -19.81
CA ALA A 236 -3.88 -3.13 -20.62
C ALA A 236 -5.38 -3.19 -20.32
N GLY A 237 -6.09 -2.12 -20.64
CA GLY A 237 -7.55 -2.02 -20.54
C GLY A 237 -8.01 -0.59 -20.28
N ASP A 238 -9.22 -0.45 -19.74
CA ASP A 238 -9.83 0.86 -19.55
C ASP A 238 -9.06 1.77 -18.56
N CYS A 239 -9.18 3.08 -18.77
CA CYS A 239 -8.75 4.06 -17.77
C CYS A 239 -9.60 3.93 -16.49
N ALA A 240 -10.91 3.93 -16.67
CA ALA A 240 -11.90 3.66 -15.64
C ALA A 240 -13.05 2.87 -16.27
N GLU A 241 -13.38 1.72 -15.67
CA GLU A 241 -14.56 0.95 -16.04
C GLU A 241 -15.84 1.74 -15.69
N SER A 242 -16.89 1.53 -16.48
CA SER A 242 -18.21 2.08 -16.20
C SER A 242 -19.25 0.98 -16.00
N PHE A 243 -20.18 1.22 -15.09
CA PHE A 243 -21.32 0.34 -14.91
C PHE A 243 -22.29 0.36 -16.10
N ALA A 244 -22.35 1.45 -16.85
CA ALA A 244 -23.24 1.58 -18.01
C ALA A 244 -22.66 0.91 -19.26
N ALA A 245 -21.34 0.78 -19.34
CA ALA A 245 -20.64 0.23 -20.49
C ALA A 245 -20.38 -1.28 -20.39
N PHE A 246 -20.87 -1.95 -19.34
CA PHE A 246 -20.66 -3.37 -19.12
C PHE A 246 -21.50 -4.22 -20.08
N SER A 247 -20.84 -5.10 -20.84
CA SER A 247 -21.50 -6.14 -21.62
C SER A 247 -20.57 -7.34 -21.81
N PRO A 248 -21.12 -8.58 -21.97
CA PRO A 248 -20.31 -9.74 -22.30
C PRO A 248 -19.48 -9.58 -23.58
N ALA A 249 -20.06 -8.95 -24.61
CA ALA A 249 -19.37 -8.68 -25.86
C ALA A 249 -18.12 -7.80 -25.66
N ARG A 250 -18.25 -6.72 -24.87
CA ARG A 250 -17.12 -5.85 -24.54
C ARG A 250 -16.04 -6.62 -23.78
N VAL A 251 -16.39 -7.43 -22.79
CA VAL A 251 -15.40 -8.24 -22.05
C VAL A 251 -14.63 -9.17 -23.00
N ALA A 252 -15.30 -9.80 -23.95
CA ALA A 252 -14.66 -10.66 -24.96
C ALA A 252 -13.74 -9.87 -25.90
N GLU A 253 -14.17 -8.70 -26.37
CA GLU A 253 -13.39 -7.83 -27.26
C GLU A 253 -12.13 -7.28 -26.57
N GLU A 254 -12.25 -6.83 -25.32
CA GLU A 254 -11.11 -6.33 -24.53
C GLU A 254 -10.12 -7.45 -24.18
N ARG A 255 -10.62 -8.66 -23.88
CA ARG A 255 -9.77 -9.85 -23.74
C ARG A 255 -9.01 -10.15 -25.03
N ALA A 256 -9.70 -10.14 -26.17
CA ALA A 256 -9.08 -10.41 -27.47
C ALA A 256 -8.04 -9.34 -27.85
N LEU A 257 -8.28 -8.07 -27.49
CA LEU A 257 -7.27 -7.02 -27.63
C LEU A 257 -6.05 -7.34 -26.76
N LEU A 258 -6.23 -7.64 -25.47
CA LEU A 258 -5.11 -7.91 -24.56
C LEU A 258 -4.22 -9.06 -25.06
N LEU A 259 -4.81 -10.15 -25.54
CA LEU A 259 -4.08 -11.28 -26.12
C LEU A 259 -3.31 -10.85 -27.40
N ALA A 260 -3.96 -10.11 -28.30
CA ALA A 260 -3.30 -9.64 -29.52
C ALA A 260 -2.13 -8.67 -29.24
N LEU A 261 -2.19 -7.89 -28.15
CA LEU A 261 -1.06 -7.09 -27.70
C LEU A 261 0.10 -7.97 -27.24
N GLY A 262 -0.18 -9.08 -26.56
CA GLY A 262 0.83 -10.05 -26.17
C GLY A 262 1.47 -10.74 -27.36
N ASP A 263 0.70 -11.10 -28.39
CA ASP A 263 1.21 -11.71 -29.63
C ASP A 263 2.21 -10.81 -30.38
N CYS A 264 2.17 -9.50 -30.14
CA CYS A 264 3.14 -8.55 -30.70
C CYS A 264 4.47 -8.53 -29.95
N LEU A 265 4.50 -8.93 -28.68
CA LEU A 265 5.70 -8.87 -27.84
C LEU A 265 6.54 -10.16 -27.95
N PRO A 266 7.88 -10.06 -27.80
CA PRO A 266 8.75 -11.23 -27.92
C PRO A 266 8.65 -12.15 -26.69
N GLY A 267 8.81 -13.46 -26.93
CA GLY A 267 8.91 -14.47 -25.88
C GLY A 267 7.57 -14.80 -25.22
N GLU A 268 7.63 -15.29 -23.98
CA GLU A 268 6.42 -15.58 -23.20
C GLU A 268 5.83 -14.30 -22.61
N VAL A 269 4.51 -14.15 -22.65
CA VAL A 269 3.83 -12.94 -22.17
C VAL A 269 2.83 -13.23 -21.05
N VAL A 270 2.94 -12.46 -19.97
CA VAL A 270 2.00 -12.40 -18.86
C VAL A 270 0.94 -11.35 -19.15
N HIS A 271 -0.32 -11.77 -19.24
CA HIS A 271 -1.44 -10.93 -19.64
C HIS A 271 -2.22 -10.44 -18.43
N VAL A 272 -2.23 -9.12 -18.20
CA VAL A 272 -2.91 -8.50 -17.05
C VAL A 272 -3.91 -7.44 -17.52
N ALA A 273 -5.20 -7.73 -17.46
CA ALA A 273 -6.27 -6.79 -17.75
C ALA A 273 -6.39 -5.70 -16.66
N ARG A 274 -6.58 -4.45 -17.07
CA ARG A 274 -7.14 -3.38 -16.24
C ARG A 274 -8.67 -3.50 -16.25
N ALA A 275 -9.19 -4.45 -15.48
CA ALA A 275 -10.60 -4.85 -15.52
C ALA A 275 -11.04 -5.42 -14.19
N ALA A 276 -12.35 -5.61 -14.03
CA ALA A 276 -12.97 -6.22 -12.85
C ALA A 276 -12.62 -5.52 -11.53
N GLY A 277 -12.49 -4.20 -11.54
CA GLY A 277 -12.20 -3.44 -10.30
C GLY A 277 -11.75 -2.00 -10.53
N GLN A 278 -11.49 -1.60 -11.77
CA GLN A 278 -10.95 -0.29 -12.14
C GLN A 278 -12.05 0.79 -12.19
N PHE A 279 -12.88 0.85 -11.14
CA PHE A 279 -14.05 1.73 -11.02
C PHE A 279 -13.79 3.02 -10.25
N ALA A 280 -12.53 3.29 -9.88
CA ALA A 280 -12.16 4.43 -9.07
C ALA A 280 -10.96 5.17 -9.67
N LYS A 281 -10.94 6.49 -9.51
CA LYS A 281 -9.88 7.33 -10.09
C LYS A 281 -9.49 8.49 -9.17
N PRO A 282 -8.17 8.72 -8.94
CA PRO A 282 -7.72 9.91 -8.23
C PRO A 282 -7.93 11.17 -9.09
N ARG A 283 -8.22 12.30 -8.45
CA ARG A 283 -8.48 13.58 -9.13
C ARG A 283 -7.50 14.66 -8.66
N SER A 284 -7.05 15.48 -9.61
CA SER A 284 -6.18 16.64 -9.33
C SER A 284 -6.90 17.74 -8.55
N ALA A 285 -8.21 17.86 -8.72
CA ALA A 285 -9.07 18.77 -7.97
C ALA A 285 -10.18 17.97 -7.29
N ALA A 286 -10.62 18.43 -6.12
CA ALA A 286 -11.76 17.83 -5.42
C ALA A 286 -13.11 18.25 -6.02
N LEU A 287 -13.14 19.41 -6.66
CA LEU A 287 -14.31 20.02 -7.29
C LEU A 287 -14.05 20.25 -8.79
N GLU A 288 -15.10 20.20 -9.59
CA GLU A 288 -15.09 20.59 -10.99
C GLU A 288 -16.28 21.52 -11.30
N ALA A 289 -16.15 22.32 -12.37
CA ALA A 289 -17.25 23.13 -12.86
C ALA A 289 -18.32 22.24 -13.51
N GLY A 290 -19.58 22.46 -13.15
CA GLY A 290 -20.75 21.84 -13.78
C GLY A 290 -21.85 22.87 -14.04
N GLY A 291 -22.92 22.43 -14.71
CA GLY A 291 -24.06 23.31 -15.04
C GLY A 291 -24.72 23.96 -13.80
N ASP A 292 -24.65 23.29 -12.64
CA ASP A 292 -25.21 23.75 -11.36
C ASP A 292 -24.19 24.47 -10.44
N GLY A 293 -23.05 24.89 -10.99
CA GLY A 293 -21.92 25.48 -10.25
C GLY A 293 -20.81 24.48 -9.93
N LEU A 294 -20.09 24.67 -8.81
CA LEU A 294 -19.03 23.75 -8.38
C LEU A 294 -19.62 22.44 -7.85
N LEU A 295 -19.19 21.32 -8.42
CA LEU A 295 -19.61 19.96 -8.08
C LEU A 295 -18.43 19.14 -7.58
N PRO A 296 -18.63 18.15 -6.68
CA PRO A 296 -17.62 17.13 -6.44
C PRO A 296 -17.18 16.48 -7.76
N SER A 297 -15.87 16.36 -7.94
CA SER A 297 -15.30 15.71 -9.11
C SER A 297 -15.77 14.25 -9.21
N TYR A 298 -16.02 13.79 -10.44
CA TYR A 298 -16.32 12.39 -10.71
C TYR A 298 -15.10 11.54 -10.35
N ARG A 299 -15.27 10.56 -9.46
CA ARG A 299 -14.17 9.73 -8.92
C ARG A 299 -14.26 8.29 -9.38
N GLY A 300 -15.05 8.02 -10.42
CA GLY A 300 -15.34 6.68 -10.91
C GLY A 300 -16.64 6.12 -10.34
N ASP A 301 -17.23 5.17 -11.05
CA ASP A 301 -18.57 4.66 -10.79
C ASP A 301 -18.72 3.96 -9.43
N ALA A 302 -17.62 3.48 -8.83
CA ALA A 302 -17.60 2.94 -7.46
C ALA A 302 -17.75 4.02 -6.37
N VAL A 303 -17.60 5.30 -6.71
CA VAL A 303 -17.72 6.44 -5.78
C VAL A 303 -19.01 7.21 -6.04
N ASN A 304 -19.16 7.78 -7.23
CA ASN A 304 -20.26 8.67 -7.60
C ASN A 304 -20.60 8.52 -9.10
N GLY A 305 -21.68 9.15 -9.56
CA GLY A 305 -22.14 9.06 -10.95
C GLY A 305 -21.50 10.10 -11.86
N ALA A 306 -21.38 9.79 -13.16
CA ALA A 306 -20.76 10.68 -14.15
C ALA A 306 -21.58 11.95 -14.44
N ALA A 307 -22.91 11.90 -14.32
CA ALA A 307 -23.80 13.03 -14.61
C ALA A 307 -23.39 14.30 -13.82
N ALA A 308 -23.34 15.44 -14.51
CA ALA A 308 -22.89 16.72 -13.95
C ALA A 308 -23.99 17.43 -13.16
N CYS A 309 -24.55 16.76 -12.15
CA CYS A 309 -25.55 17.33 -11.24
C CYS A 309 -25.26 16.96 -9.77
N ARG A 310 -25.72 17.78 -8.83
CA ARG A 310 -25.40 17.62 -7.39
C ARG A 310 -25.71 16.22 -6.86
N GLY A 311 -26.90 15.69 -7.18
CA GLY A 311 -27.33 14.37 -6.69
C GLY A 311 -26.43 13.23 -7.17
N ALA A 312 -26.01 13.25 -8.43
CA ALA A 312 -25.13 12.21 -8.97
C ALA A 312 -23.72 12.27 -8.39
N ARG A 313 -23.24 13.44 -7.95
CA ARG A 313 -21.85 13.64 -7.49
C ARG A 313 -21.61 13.35 -6.01
N VAL A 314 -22.65 13.10 -5.21
CA VAL A 314 -22.50 12.62 -3.84
C VAL A 314 -21.93 11.22 -3.84
N ALA A 315 -20.92 10.97 -3.00
CA ALA A 315 -20.35 9.65 -2.84
C ALA A 315 -21.36 8.70 -2.16
N ASP A 316 -21.60 7.54 -2.75
CA ASP A 316 -22.54 6.53 -2.23
C ASP A 316 -21.80 5.22 -1.97
N PRO A 317 -21.66 4.77 -0.71
CA PRO A 317 -20.94 3.53 -0.41
C PRO A 317 -21.58 2.30 -1.07
N ARG A 318 -22.89 2.31 -1.35
CA ARG A 318 -23.58 1.17 -1.99
C ARG A 318 -23.05 0.87 -3.39
N ARG A 319 -22.39 1.83 -4.05
CA ARG A 319 -21.71 1.63 -5.33
C ARG A 319 -20.55 0.65 -5.24
N LEU A 320 -19.96 0.44 -4.06
CA LEU A 320 -18.94 -0.59 -3.84
C LEU A 320 -19.50 -2.01 -4.01
N LEU A 321 -20.75 -2.25 -3.59
CA LEU A 321 -21.44 -3.54 -3.81
C LEU A 321 -21.70 -3.77 -5.30
N ARG A 322 -22.08 -2.71 -6.03
CA ARG A 322 -22.27 -2.78 -7.48
C ARG A 322 -20.96 -3.04 -8.21
N ALA A 323 -19.87 -2.39 -7.78
CA ALA A 323 -18.53 -2.64 -8.29
C ALA A 323 -18.13 -4.11 -8.09
N HIS A 324 -18.31 -4.66 -6.89
CA HIS A 324 -18.05 -6.08 -6.60
C HIS A 324 -18.86 -7.02 -7.50
N ALA A 325 -20.17 -6.78 -7.64
CA ALA A 325 -21.03 -7.62 -8.46
C ALA A 325 -20.59 -7.62 -9.94
N GLN A 326 -20.24 -6.45 -10.49
CA GLN A 326 -19.72 -6.36 -11.86
C GLN A 326 -18.33 -6.98 -11.99
N SER A 327 -17.44 -6.78 -11.02
CA SER A 327 -16.13 -7.43 -10.96
C SER A 327 -16.24 -8.95 -11.03
N ARG A 328 -17.13 -9.55 -10.23
CA ARG A 328 -17.40 -11.00 -10.27
C ARG A 328 -17.96 -11.44 -11.61
N ALA A 329 -18.87 -10.67 -12.20
CA ALA A 329 -19.43 -10.99 -13.51
C ALA A 329 -18.35 -10.95 -14.61
N THR A 330 -17.47 -9.94 -14.60
CA THR A 330 -16.34 -9.84 -15.53
C THR A 330 -15.38 -11.02 -15.39
N VAL A 331 -14.96 -11.38 -14.18
CA VAL A 331 -14.05 -12.52 -13.97
C VAL A 331 -14.68 -13.84 -14.44
N ARG A 332 -15.96 -14.10 -14.10
CA ARG A 332 -16.66 -15.30 -14.57
C ARG A 332 -16.76 -15.38 -16.10
N LEU A 333 -16.93 -14.24 -16.77
CA LEU A 333 -16.94 -14.17 -18.23
C LEU A 333 -15.54 -14.49 -18.79
N LEU A 334 -14.48 -13.94 -18.21
CA LEU A 334 -13.09 -14.24 -18.61
C LEU A 334 -12.77 -15.73 -18.41
N GLU A 335 -13.12 -16.31 -17.26
CA GLU A 335 -12.96 -17.73 -16.96
C GLU A 335 -13.70 -18.61 -18.00
N GLY A 336 -14.92 -18.24 -18.36
CA GLY A 336 -15.71 -18.95 -19.37
C GLY A 336 -15.10 -18.87 -20.78
N LEU A 337 -14.57 -17.71 -21.15
CA LEU A 337 -13.88 -17.51 -22.43
C LEU A 337 -12.56 -18.29 -22.50
N ASP A 338 -11.79 -18.30 -21.41
CA ASP A 338 -10.56 -19.09 -21.30
C ASP A 338 -10.84 -20.59 -21.35
N ALA A 339 -11.88 -21.04 -20.65
CA ALA A 339 -12.31 -22.45 -20.70
C ALA A 339 -12.75 -22.87 -22.10
N ALA A 340 -13.54 -22.04 -22.80
CA ALA A 340 -13.98 -22.31 -24.16
C ALA A 340 -12.79 -22.34 -25.14
N ALA A 341 -11.88 -21.37 -25.07
CA ALA A 341 -10.71 -21.30 -25.95
C ALA A 341 -9.75 -22.47 -25.74
N ARG A 342 -9.59 -22.97 -24.49
CA ARG A 342 -8.75 -24.13 -24.17
C ARG A 342 -9.21 -25.44 -24.81
N ILE A 343 -10.48 -25.54 -25.20
CA ILE A 343 -11.00 -26.70 -25.96
C ILE A 343 -10.39 -26.71 -27.37
N GLU A 344 -10.13 -25.52 -27.94
CA GLU A 344 -9.59 -25.36 -29.29
C GLU A 344 -8.05 -25.41 -29.30
N ALA A 345 -7.39 -24.68 -28.39
CA ALA A 345 -5.94 -24.64 -28.24
C ALA A 345 -5.51 -24.12 -26.85
N PRO A 346 -4.30 -24.45 -26.36
CA PRO A 346 -3.77 -23.84 -25.14
C PRO A 346 -3.73 -22.31 -25.27
N THR A 347 -4.45 -21.61 -24.39
CA THR A 347 -4.45 -20.13 -24.32
C THR A 347 -3.85 -19.66 -23.00
N PRO A 348 -3.04 -18.59 -23.02
CA PRO A 348 -2.47 -18.04 -21.79
C PRO A 348 -3.59 -17.50 -20.88
N PRO A 349 -3.45 -17.61 -19.56
CA PRO A 349 -4.44 -17.07 -18.62
C PRO A 349 -4.46 -15.54 -18.65
N VAL A 350 -5.65 -14.96 -18.51
CA VAL A 350 -5.83 -13.51 -18.34
C VAL A 350 -6.08 -13.17 -16.88
N TYR A 351 -5.18 -12.40 -16.28
CA TYR A 351 -5.31 -11.93 -14.91
C TYR A 351 -5.93 -10.54 -14.86
N VAL A 352 -6.78 -10.24 -13.90
CA VAL A 352 -7.31 -8.88 -13.64
C VAL A 352 -6.50 -8.07 -12.63
N SER A 353 -6.51 -6.74 -12.79
CA SER A 353 -5.85 -5.75 -11.94
C SER A 353 -6.56 -4.40 -11.91
N HIS A 354 -6.38 -3.65 -10.82
CA HIS A 354 -6.86 -2.27 -10.67
C HIS A 354 -6.01 -1.46 -9.67
N GLU A 355 -6.19 -0.14 -9.66
CA GLU A 355 -5.60 0.72 -8.62
C GLU A 355 -6.27 0.42 -7.28
N ALA A 356 -5.51 0.04 -6.25
CA ALA A 356 -6.00 -0.14 -4.89
C ALA A 356 -6.33 1.20 -4.23
N LEU A 357 -7.21 1.98 -4.85
CA LEU A 357 -7.53 3.34 -4.44
C LEU A 357 -8.50 3.31 -3.26
N LEU A 358 -9.65 2.63 -3.39
CA LEU A 358 -10.71 2.65 -2.37
C LEU A 358 -10.43 1.63 -1.26
N LEU A 359 -9.60 2.01 -0.29
CA LEU A 359 -9.16 1.11 0.78
C LEU A 359 -10.27 0.44 1.62
N PRO A 360 -11.47 1.04 1.83
CA PRO A 360 -12.63 0.31 2.37
C PRO A 360 -13.01 -0.94 1.57
N TYR A 361 -13.01 -0.85 0.24
CA TYR A 361 -13.30 -1.95 -0.67
C TYR A 361 -12.20 -3.01 -0.62
N GLU A 362 -10.95 -2.58 -0.68
CA GLU A 362 -9.78 -3.46 -0.64
C GLU A 362 -9.69 -4.23 0.69
N GLN A 363 -9.84 -3.53 1.81
CA GLN A 363 -9.88 -4.12 3.15
C GLN A 363 -10.99 -5.17 3.24
N ALA A 364 -12.20 -4.83 2.80
CA ALA A 364 -13.35 -5.74 2.89
C ALA A 364 -13.17 -6.99 2.02
N LEU A 365 -12.43 -6.91 0.92
CA LEU A 365 -12.13 -8.05 0.03
C LEU A 365 -10.76 -8.69 0.31
N THR A 366 -10.15 -8.45 1.46
CA THR A 366 -8.94 -9.16 1.86
C THR A 366 -9.30 -10.49 2.53
N ARG A 367 -8.64 -11.58 2.15
CA ARG A 367 -8.83 -12.93 2.69
C ARG A 367 -7.51 -13.52 3.14
N ARG A 368 -7.56 -14.55 3.97
CA ARG A 368 -6.38 -15.23 4.52
C ARG A 368 -6.23 -16.62 3.89
N ASP A 369 -5.02 -16.99 3.51
CA ASP A 369 -4.72 -18.35 3.05
C ASP A 369 -4.48 -19.30 4.23
N GLY A 370 -4.27 -20.59 3.94
CA GLY A 370 -3.99 -21.62 4.95
C GLY A 370 -2.69 -21.39 5.73
N ASP A 371 -1.72 -20.69 5.15
CA ASP A 371 -0.45 -20.31 5.78
C ASP A 371 -0.57 -19.03 6.63
N GLY A 372 -1.75 -18.43 6.65
CA GLY A 372 -2.03 -17.24 7.41
C GLY A 372 -1.55 -15.94 6.75
N ARG A 373 -1.20 -15.93 5.46
CA ARG A 373 -0.92 -14.72 4.69
C ARG A 373 -2.21 -14.08 4.21
N TRP A 374 -2.20 -12.75 4.12
CA TRP A 374 -3.34 -11.99 3.64
C TRP A 374 -3.21 -11.72 2.15
N TRP A 375 -4.31 -11.82 1.42
CA TRP A 375 -4.40 -11.60 -0.02
C TRP A 375 -5.57 -10.66 -0.29
N ALA A 376 -5.34 -9.60 -1.05
CA ALA A 376 -6.41 -8.87 -1.68
C ALA A 376 -7.06 -9.82 -2.70
N THR A 377 -8.32 -10.19 -2.46
CA THR A 377 -9.08 -11.02 -3.39
C THR A 377 -10.00 -10.20 -4.28
N SER A 378 -9.82 -8.87 -4.30
CA SER A 378 -10.44 -7.94 -5.24
C SER A 378 -9.84 -8.03 -6.64
N ALA A 379 -8.58 -8.46 -6.78
CA ALA A 379 -7.89 -8.71 -8.05
C ALA A 379 -6.64 -9.57 -7.85
N HIS A 380 -6.05 -10.08 -8.94
CA HIS A 380 -4.80 -10.85 -8.87
C HIS A 380 -3.60 -9.96 -8.51
N MET A 381 -3.55 -8.78 -9.12
CA MET A 381 -2.57 -7.72 -8.86
C MET A 381 -3.31 -6.41 -8.60
N VAL A 382 -2.79 -5.61 -7.69
CA VAL A 382 -3.22 -4.21 -7.51
C VAL A 382 -2.05 -3.27 -7.70
N TRP A 383 -2.29 -1.99 -7.99
CA TRP A 383 -1.23 -0.99 -7.97
C TRP A 383 -1.53 0.21 -7.08
N ILE A 384 -0.46 0.91 -6.69
CA ILE A 384 -0.51 2.19 -5.99
C ILE A 384 -0.20 3.31 -6.99
N GLY A 385 -1.12 4.28 -7.08
CA GLY A 385 -1.01 5.42 -7.98
C GLY A 385 0.07 6.44 -7.57
N ALA A 386 0.43 7.29 -8.52
CA ALA A 386 1.44 8.34 -8.33
C ALA A 386 1.10 9.33 -7.20
N ARG A 387 -0.20 9.53 -6.93
CA ARG A 387 -0.74 10.45 -5.93
C ARG A 387 -1.01 9.81 -4.56
N THR A 388 -0.81 8.50 -4.44
CA THR A 388 -1.17 7.69 -3.26
C THR A 388 0.00 6.88 -2.71
N ARG A 389 1.17 6.95 -3.35
CA ARG A 389 2.39 6.20 -3.03
C ARG A 389 3.28 6.85 -1.95
N ASP A 390 2.70 7.52 -0.97
CA ASP A 390 3.48 7.96 0.19
C ASP A 390 3.90 6.73 1.00
N ALA A 391 5.20 6.58 1.30
CA ALA A 391 5.75 5.42 2.00
C ALA A 391 5.17 5.23 3.42
N ASP A 392 4.74 6.33 4.04
CA ASP A 392 4.09 6.34 5.35
C ASP A 392 2.55 6.46 5.26
N GLY A 393 2.02 6.53 4.04
CA GLY A 393 0.61 6.66 3.74
C GLY A 393 -0.18 5.36 3.81
N ALA A 394 -1.51 5.51 3.80
CA ALA A 394 -2.46 4.42 3.93
C ALA A 394 -2.35 3.35 2.84
N HIS A 395 -2.17 3.76 1.59
CA HIS A 395 -2.10 2.83 0.45
C HIS A 395 -0.86 1.93 0.50
N VAL A 396 0.31 2.50 0.82
CA VAL A 396 1.54 1.71 1.00
C VAL A 396 1.41 0.82 2.23
N ASP A 397 0.85 1.31 3.34
CA ASP A 397 0.61 0.47 4.51
C ASP A 397 -0.26 -0.76 4.17
N TYR A 398 -1.41 -0.56 3.51
CA TYR A 398 -2.27 -1.65 3.05
C TYR A 398 -1.53 -2.63 2.11
N ALA A 399 -0.99 -2.13 1.00
CA ALA A 399 -0.35 -2.98 -0.01
C ALA A 399 0.85 -3.77 0.54
N SER A 400 1.50 -3.22 1.57
CA SER A 400 2.68 -3.82 2.14
C SER A 400 2.42 -5.08 2.97
N GLY A 401 1.17 -5.38 3.35
CA GLY A 401 0.84 -6.60 4.10
C GLY A 401 -0.04 -7.62 3.38
N ILE A 402 -0.58 -7.29 2.20
CA ILE A 402 -1.12 -8.30 1.28
C ILE A 402 0.04 -9.05 0.59
N ALA A 403 -0.19 -10.26 0.11
CA ALA A 403 0.81 -11.11 -0.54
C ALA A 403 0.76 -11.08 -2.09
N ASN A 404 -0.23 -10.39 -2.67
CA ASN A 404 -0.37 -10.18 -4.12
C ASN A 404 0.88 -9.55 -4.75
N ALA A 405 1.01 -9.62 -6.07
CA ALA A 405 1.88 -8.70 -6.77
C ALA A 405 1.34 -7.26 -6.63
N VAL A 406 2.25 -6.28 -6.47
CA VAL A 406 1.92 -4.86 -6.29
C VAL A 406 2.63 -4.01 -7.33
N GLY A 407 1.87 -3.28 -8.14
CA GLY A 407 2.39 -2.24 -9.01
C GLY A 407 2.62 -0.93 -8.26
N VAL A 408 3.63 -0.14 -8.65
CA VAL A 408 3.86 1.22 -8.12
C VAL A 408 4.10 2.16 -9.29
N LYS A 409 3.27 3.18 -9.43
CA LYS A 409 3.48 4.21 -10.46
C LYS A 409 4.70 5.07 -10.11
N CYS A 410 5.59 5.27 -11.07
CA CYS A 410 6.81 6.08 -10.96
C CYS A 410 6.70 7.30 -11.88
N ASP A 411 6.62 8.50 -11.31
CA ASP A 411 6.58 9.77 -12.06
C ASP A 411 7.93 10.52 -12.00
N PRO A 412 8.11 11.62 -12.75
CA PRO A 412 9.36 12.41 -12.76
C PRO A 412 9.77 13.04 -11.43
N MET A 413 8.88 13.05 -10.42
CA MET A 413 9.16 13.59 -9.09
C MET A 413 9.64 12.50 -8.12
N LEU A 414 9.60 11.21 -8.50
CA LEU A 414 10.13 10.15 -7.66
C LEU A 414 11.66 10.27 -7.57
N THR A 415 12.16 10.42 -6.35
CA THR A 415 13.60 10.38 -6.07
C THR A 415 14.08 8.93 -5.83
N PRO A 416 15.36 8.61 -6.09
CA PRO A 416 15.94 7.31 -5.74
C PRO A 416 15.76 6.92 -4.27
N ASP A 417 15.95 7.85 -3.33
CA ASP A 417 15.78 7.58 -1.89
C ASP A 417 14.33 7.27 -1.52
N ALA A 418 13.38 8.01 -2.11
CA ALA A 418 11.96 7.73 -1.91
C ALA A 418 11.57 6.37 -2.50
N LEU A 419 12.13 5.99 -3.66
CA LEU A 419 11.92 4.68 -4.25
C LEU A 419 12.43 3.56 -3.31
N SER A 420 13.63 3.70 -2.75
CA SER A 420 14.16 2.69 -1.82
C SER A 420 13.31 2.55 -0.57
N ARG A 421 12.84 3.66 0.02
CA ARG A 421 11.90 3.59 1.16
C ARG A 421 10.60 2.87 0.79
N LEU A 422 10.09 3.08 -0.42
CA LEU A 422 8.90 2.36 -0.90
C LEU A 422 9.17 0.86 -1.03
N LEU A 423 10.32 0.48 -1.59
CA LEU A 423 10.71 -0.92 -1.73
C LEU A 423 10.94 -1.61 -0.39
N ASP A 424 11.58 -0.93 0.57
CA ASP A 424 11.75 -1.44 1.95
C ASP A 424 10.41 -1.71 2.64
N ARG A 425 9.40 -0.90 2.32
CA ARG A 425 8.04 -1.10 2.84
C ARG A 425 7.34 -2.24 2.12
N LEU A 426 7.34 -2.25 0.79
CA LEU A 426 6.49 -3.13 -0.03
C LEU A 426 7.07 -4.53 -0.25
N ASP A 427 8.40 -4.64 -0.33
CA ASP A 427 9.14 -5.87 -0.62
C ASP A 427 10.43 -5.97 0.21
N PRO A 428 10.32 -6.04 1.55
CA PRO A 428 11.48 -6.14 2.43
C PRO A 428 12.28 -7.45 2.25
N ALA A 429 11.65 -8.48 1.67
CA ALA A 429 12.27 -9.77 1.41
C ALA A 429 12.93 -9.86 0.02
N ASN A 430 12.78 -8.83 -0.82
CA ASN A 430 13.31 -8.76 -2.18
C ASN A 430 12.87 -9.97 -3.04
N GLU A 431 11.59 -10.31 -2.96
CA GLU A 431 11.01 -11.46 -3.66
C GLU A 431 10.63 -11.07 -5.10
N ALA A 432 11.25 -11.72 -6.11
CA ALA A 432 10.88 -11.48 -7.51
C ALA A 432 9.38 -11.69 -7.74
N GLY A 433 8.82 -10.86 -8.61
CA GLY A 433 7.38 -10.83 -8.90
C GLY A 433 6.52 -10.15 -7.83
N ARG A 434 7.11 -9.69 -6.72
CA ARG A 434 6.40 -8.94 -5.67
C ARG A 434 6.07 -7.51 -6.10
N VAL A 435 7.04 -6.77 -6.63
CA VAL A 435 6.85 -5.37 -7.04
C VAL A 435 7.12 -5.19 -8.53
N THR A 436 6.18 -4.51 -9.19
CA THR A 436 6.34 -3.96 -10.53
C THR A 436 6.43 -2.43 -10.45
N LEU A 437 7.54 -1.85 -10.89
CA LEU A 437 7.72 -0.41 -11.02
C LEU A 437 7.24 0.05 -12.39
N ILE A 438 6.19 0.89 -12.40
CA ILE A 438 5.46 1.28 -13.61
C ILE A 438 5.83 2.75 -13.92
N GLY A 439 6.82 2.95 -14.78
CA GLY A 439 7.35 4.25 -15.17
C GLY A 439 6.41 5.05 -16.07
N ARG A 440 6.02 6.25 -15.66
CA ARG A 440 5.20 7.19 -16.42
C ARG A 440 5.83 8.57 -16.41
N PHE A 441 6.87 8.77 -17.20
CA PHE A 441 7.67 9.99 -17.13
C PHE A 441 7.18 11.05 -18.12
N GLY A 442 6.67 10.63 -19.27
CA GLY A 442 6.44 11.49 -20.43
C GLY A 442 7.68 11.51 -21.34
N ALA A 443 7.45 11.57 -22.65
CA ALA A 443 8.51 11.54 -23.67
C ALA A 443 9.57 12.62 -23.47
N GLY A 444 9.16 13.81 -22.99
CA GLY A 444 10.10 14.91 -22.71
C GLY A 444 10.94 14.74 -21.44
N GLU A 445 10.55 13.87 -20.51
CA GLU A 445 11.16 13.77 -19.17
C GLU A 445 11.79 12.42 -18.86
N VAL A 446 11.46 11.36 -19.62
CA VAL A 446 11.95 9.99 -19.39
C VAL A 446 13.47 9.91 -19.36
N GLY A 447 14.16 10.60 -20.28
CA GLY A 447 15.62 10.64 -20.35
C GLY A 447 16.30 11.22 -19.10
N ARG A 448 15.63 12.14 -18.40
CA ARG A 448 16.12 12.75 -17.17
C ARG A 448 15.77 11.93 -15.94
N ALA A 449 14.54 11.45 -15.86
CA ALA A 449 13.96 10.93 -14.62
C ALA A 449 14.19 9.42 -14.42
N LEU A 450 14.21 8.62 -15.49
CA LEU A 450 14.33 7.16 -15.39
C LEU A 450 15.73 6.66 -15.00
N PRO A 451 16.84 7.13 -15.60
CA PRO A 451 18.16 6.54 -15.34
C PRO A 451 18.58 6.50 -13.86
N PRO A 452 18.38 7.57 -13.05
CA PRO A 452 18.73 7.52 -11.63
C PRO A 452 17.98 6.44 -10.84
N LEU A 453 16.72 6.15 -11.21
CA LEU A 453 15.91 5.13 -10.54
C LEU A 453 16.38 3.72 -10.91
N LEU A 454 16.67 3.47 -12.18
CA LEU A 454 17.22 2.19 -12.67
C LEU A 454 18.56 1.87 -12.01
N ARG A 455 19.47 2.86 -11.97
CA ARG A 455 20.77 2.72 -11.30
C ARG A 455 20.60 2.39 -9.83
N ARG A 456 19.62 3.01 -9.15
CA ARG A 456 19.34 2.75 -7.74
C ARG A 456 18.85 1.32 -7.51
N THR A 457 17.86 0.84 -8.27
CA THR A 457 17.35 -0.52 -8.11
C THR A 457 18.42 -1.57 -8.42
N ARG A 458 19.24 -1.33 -9.45
CA ARG A 458 20.36 -2.22 -9.81
C ARG A 458 21.42 -2.24 -8.72
N ALA A 459 21.84 -1.07 -8.22
CA ALA A 459 22.86 -0.96 -7.17
C ALA A 459 22.44 -1.63 -5.85
N GLU A 460 21.15 -1.59 -5.52
CA GLU A 460 20.60 -2.28 -4.34
C GLU A 460 20.28 -3.77 -4.59
N GLY A 461 20.46 -4.28 -5.81
CA GLY A 461 20.12 -5.66 -6.16
C GLY A 461 18.61 -5.97 -6.04
N ARG A 462 17.75 -4.97 -6.28
CA ARG A 462 16.30 -5.13 -6.17
C ARG A 462 15.74 -5.97 -7.31
N ARG A 463 15.01 -7.03 -6.99
CA ARG A 463 14.38 -7.97 -7.93
C ARG A 463 12.98 -7.51 -8.35
N VAL A 464 12.91 -6.29 -8.87
CA VAL A 464 11.67 -5.64 -9.32
C VAL A 464 11.47 -5.82 -10.82
N LEU A 465 10.22 -5.89 -11.26
CA LEU A 465 9.88 -5.80 -12.68
C LEU A 465 9.74 -4.33 -13.09
N TRP A 466 10.43 -3.88 -14.13
CA TRP A 466 10.22 -2.55 -14.71
C TRP A 466 9.26 -2.62 -15.90
N ALA A 467 8.20 -1.81 -15.88
CA ALA A 467 7.25 -1.66 -16.98
C ALA A 467 7.05 -0.18 -17.32
N CYS A 468 6.69 0.11 -18.58
CA CYS A 468 6.43 1.47 -19.05
C CYS A 468 4.93 1.75 -19.18
N ASP A 469 4.46 2.84 -18.55
CA ASP A 469 3.18 3.50 -18.78
C ASP A 469 3.42 4.78 -19.58
N PRO A 470 3.43 4.70 -20.92
CA PRO A 470 3.67 5.84 -21.79
C PRO A 470 2.44 6.75 -21.91
N MET A 471 1.37 6.48 -21.18
CA MET A 471 0.07 7.12 -21.38
C MET A 471 -0.08 8.33 -20.48
N HIS A 472 0.07 8.10 -19.17
CA HIS A 472 -0.23 9.13 -18.19
C HIS A 472 0.76 10.29 -18.27
N GLY A 473 2.02 10.03 -18.64
CA GLY A 473 3.09 11.00 -18.88
C GLY A 473 2.77 12.04 -19.95
N ASN A 474 2.08 11.61 -21.00
CA ASN A 474 1.95 12.34 -22.26
C ASN A 474 0.57 12.93 -22.49
N THR A 475 -0.15 13.26 -21.42
CA THR A 475 -1.49 13.79 -21.55
C THR A 475 -1.50 15.31 -21.76
N ARG A 476 -2.26 15.77 -22.76
CA ARG A 476 -2.34 17.17 -23.21
C ARG A 476 -3.81 17.57 -23.37
N VAL A 477 -4.05 18.86 -23.60
CA VAL A 477 -5.39 19.40 -23.92
C VAL A 477 -5.32 20.08 -25.30
N LEU A 478 -6.12 19.61 -26.25
CA LEU A 478 -6.26 20.19 -27.59
C LEU A 478 -7.72 20.57 -27.80
N GLY A 479 -7.99 21.83 -28.16
CA GLY A 479 -9.36 22.31 -28.36
C GLY A 479 -10.28 22.15 -27.14
N GLY A 480 -9.72 22.17 -25.92
CA GLY A 480 -10.47 21.93 -24.67
C GLY A 480 -10.72 20.44 -24.35
N ILE A 481 -10.33 19.51 -25.22
CA ILE A 481 -10.47 18.07 -25.03
C ILE A 481 -9.14 17.48 -24.58
N LYS A 482 -9.18 16.65 -23.54
CA LYS A 482 -8.01 15.91 -23.04
C LYS A 482 -7.64 14.82 -24.05
N THR A 483 -6.41 14.80 -24.54
CA THR A 483 -5.94 13.81 -25.52
C THR A 483 -4.48 13.43 -25.24
N ARG A 484 -3.95 12.46 -25.98
CA ARG A 484 -2.54 12.06 -26.00
C ARG A 484 -2.10 11.95 -27.46
N LEU A 485 -0.85 12.30 -27.74
CA LEU A 485 -0.29 12.10 -29.07
C LEU A 485 0.32 10.70 -29.12
N VAL A 486 -0.07 9.88 -30.10
CA VAL A 486 0.50 8.54 -30.28
C VAL A 486 2.02 8.63 -30.48
N ALA A 487 2.51 9.65 -31.18
CA ALA A 487 3.95 9.89 -31.34
C ALA A 487 4.70 10.05 -30.01
N ASP A 488 4.14 10.79 -29.05
CA ASP A 488 4.74 10.96 -27.71
C ASP A 488 4.73 9.61 -26.95
N ILE A 489 3.67 8.82 -27.11
CA ILE A 489 3.55 7.48 -26.51
C ILE A 489 4.65 6.53 -27.05
N LEU A 490 4.81 6.47 -28.37
CA LEU A 490 5.84 5.65 -29.02
C LEU A 490 7.26 6.10 -28.66
N ALA A 491 7.49 7.42 -28.54
CA ALA A 491 8.77 7.96 -28.13
C ALA A 491 9.15 7.54 -26.70
N GLU A 492 8.23 7.61 -25.74
CA GLU A 492 8.50 7.18 -24.36
C GLU A 492 8.75 5.66 -24.27
N LEU A 493 8.05 4.83 -25.06
CA LEU A 493 8.30 3.39 -25.14
C LEU A 493 9.71 3.08 -25.66
N ARG A 494 10.11 3.73 -26.76
CA ARG A 494 11.46 3.59 -27.33
C ARG A 494 12.52 3.98 -26.29
N ASP A 495 12.38 5.16 -25.70
CA ASP A 495 13.36 5.71 -24.78
C ASP A 495 13.45 4.87 -23.50
N PHE A 496 12.33 4.34 -23.00
CA PHE A 496 12.33 3.38 -21.90
C PHE A 496 13.19 2.14 -22.19
N VAL A 497 12.99 1.50 -23.36
CA VAL A 497 13.76 0.31 -23.76
C VAL A 497 15.25 0.63 -23.90
N VAL A 498 15.58 1.72 -24.61
CA VAL A 498 16.96 2.14 -24.84
C VAL A 498 17.68 2.48 -23.52
N ILE A 499 17.04 3.26 -22.65
CA ILE A 499 17.59 3.66 -21.35
C ILE A 499 17.75 2.44 -20.44
N ALA A 500 16.76 1.55 -20.38
CA ALA A 500 16.84 0.34 -19.57
C ALA A 500 18.02 -0.54 -20.01
N GLY A 501 18.17 -0.78 -21.32
CA GLY A 501 19.30 -1.51 -21.87
C GLY A 501 20.65 -0.85 -21.57
N ALA A 502 20.77 0.47 -21.74
CA ALA A 502 21.98 1.22 -21.42
C ALA A 502 22.34 1.17 -19.92
N GLU A 503 21.33 1.09 -19.06
CA GLU A 503 21.48 0.89 -17.61
C GLU A 503 21.49 -0.60 -17.21
N GLY A 504 21.65 -1.54 -18.15
CA GLY A 504 21.74 -2.96 -17.84
C GLY A 504 20.57 -3.50 -17.01
N VAL A 505 19.38 -2.93 -17.20
CA VAL A 505 18.13 -3.34 -16.53
C VAL A 505 17.17 -3.83 -17.61
N HIS A 506 16.48 -4.94 -17.34
CA HIS A 506 15.52 -5.51 -18.27
C HIS A 506 14.27 -4.63 -18.39
N ALA A 507 13.90 -4.27 -19.63
CA ALA A 507 12.64 -3.62 -19.97
C ALA A 507 11.52 -4.67 -20.03
N GLY A 508 10.92 -4.96 -18.88
CA GLY A 508 10.10 -6.17 -18.71
C GLY A 508 8.61 -6.04 -19.02
N GLY A 509 8.11 -4.90 -19.49
CA GLY A 509 6.72 -4.82 -19.93
C GLY A 509 6.16 -3.44 -20.22
N ILE A 510 4.89 -3.42 -20.61
CA ILE A 510 4.12 -2.22 -20.92
C ILE A 510 2.79 -2.18 -20.18
N HIS A 511 2.33 -0.98 -19.87
CA HIS A 511 1.10 -0.69 -19.17
C HIS A 511 0.29 0.36 -19.94
N LEU A 512 -0.77 -0.05 -20.63
CA LEU A 512 -1.53 0.79 -21.55
C LEU A 512 -2.97 1.04 -21.06
N GLU A 513 -3.48 2.24 -21.35
CA GLU A 513 -4.92 2.50 -21.33
C GLU A 513 -5.42 2.36 -22.76
N ALA A 514 -6.15 1.28 -23.03
CA ALA A 514 -6.56 0.90 -24.38
C ALA A 514 -7.97 0.29 -24.34
N THR A 515 -8.68 0.38 -25.47
CA THR A 515 -9.97 -0.25 -25.67
C THR A 515 -10.07 -0.86 -27.06
N ALA A 516 -10.80 -1.97 -27.18
CA ALA A 516 -11.11 -2.58 -28.47
C ALA A 516 -12.04 -1.72 -29.33
N ALA A 517 -12.77 -0.77 -28.72
CA ALA A 517 -13.68 0.10 -29.42
C ALA A 517 -12.96 1.07 -30.38
N PRO A 518 -13.59 1.45 -31.52
CA PRO A 518 -13.01 2.39 -32.48
C PRO A 518 -13.17 3.85 -32.00
N VAL A 519 -12.56 4.16 -30.86
CA VAL A 519 -12.61 5.49 -30.25
C VAL A 519 -11.63 6.45 -30.93
N THR A 520 -11.93 7.74 -30.84
CA THR A 520 -11.06 8.83 -31.33
C THR A 520 -10.53 9.65 -30.15
N GLU A 521 -9.88 8.98 -29.21
CA GLU A 521 -9.46 9.60 -27.94
C GLU A 521 -8.00 10.09 -27.96
N CYS A 522 -7.11 9.40 -28.68
CA CYS A 522 -5.71 9.79 -28.91
C CYS A 522 -5.48 10.24 -30.36
N VAL A 523 -4.68 11.28 -30.55
CA VAL A 523 -4.36 11.86 -31.86
C VAL A 523 -3.17 11.14 -32.50
N GLY A 524 -3.27 10.86 -33.80
CA GLY A 524 -2.26 10.20 -34.61
C GLY A 524 -2.40 8.67 -34.63
N GLY A 525 -1.26 7.99 -34.75
CA GLY A 525 -1.17 6.55 -34.98
C GLY A 525 -1.47 6.17 -36.42
N ALA A 526 -1.41 4.87 -36.72
CA ALA A 526 -1.57 4.33 -38.06
C ALA A 526 -2.91 4.70 -38.73
N ASP A 527 -3.97 4.85 -37.94
CA ASP A 527 -5.30 5.24 -38.42
C ASP A 527 -5.44 6.76 -38.68
N GLY A 528 -4.43 7.56 -38.32
CA GLY A 528 -4.37 8.99 -38.68
C GLY A 528 -5.40 9.88 -37.98
N VAL A 529 -5.84 9.55 -36.76
CA VAL A 529 -6.85 10.33 -35.99
C VAL A 529 -6.40 11.78 -35.86
N ALA A 530 -7.13 12.72 -36.47
CA ALA A 530 -6.82 14.14 -36.41
C ALA A 530 -7.39 14.79 -35.13
N PRO A 531 -6.88 15.95 -34.70
CA PRO A 531 -7.45 16.69 -33.57
C PRO A 531 -8.96 17.01 -33.74
N ALA A 532 -9.43 17.19 -34.98
CA ALA A 532 -10.84 17.43 -35.28
C ALA A 532 -11.73 16.20 -35.06
N ASP A 533 -11.16 14.99 -35.12
CA ASP A 533 -11.90 13.73 -34.94
C ASP A 533 -12.16 13.42 -33.47
N LEU A 534 -11.53 14.15 -32.54
CA LEU A 534 -11.68 13.90 -31.10
C LEU A 534 -13.14 13.95 -30.65
N SER A 535 -13.96 14.85 -31.20
CA SER A 535 -15.38 14.94 -30.84
C SER A 535 -16.26 13.84 -31.44
N THR A 536 -15.75 13.01 -32.35
CA THR A 536 -16.55 12.02 -33.10
C THR A 536 -16.92 10.84 -32.23
N ARG A 537 -15.95 10.24 -31.50
CA ARG A 537 -16.15 9.06 -30.64
C ARG A 537 -15.27 9.12 -29.38
N TYR A 538 -15.43 10.18 -28.60
CA TYR A 538 -14.83 10.30 -27.27
C TYR A 538 -15.73 9.66 -26.22
N GLU A 539 -15.45 8.42 -25.85
CA GLU A 539 -16.33 7.64 -24.96
C GLU A 539 -15.81 7.59 -23.51
N SER A 540 -14.51 7.81 -23.28
CA SER A 540 -13.91 7.81 -21.95
C SER A 540 -14.43 8.96 -21.08
N LEU A 541 -14.86 8.61 -19.88
CA LEU A 541 -15.23 9.56 -18.82
C LEU A 541 -14.02 10.16 -18.09
N CYS A 542 -12.82 9.69 -18.44
CA CYS A 542 -11.64 9.83 -17.61
C CYS A 542 -10.42 10.30 -18.42
N ASP A 543 -9.55 9.39 -18.84
CA ASP A 543 -8.39 9.72 -19.67
C ASP A 543 -8.55 9.08 -21.06
N PRO A 544 -8.00 9.71 -22.11
CA PRO A 544 -8.08 9.23 -23.48
C PRO A 544 -7.34 7.90 -23.65
N ARG A 545 -8.00 6.88 -24.18
CA ARG A 545 -7.46 5.54 -24.41
C ARG A 545 -6.94 5.42 -25.83
N LEU A 546 -6.00 4.49 -26.04
CA LEU A 546 -5.68 4.02 -27.38
C LEU A 546 -6.85 3.19 -27.90
N ASN A 547 -7.23 3.40 -29.16
CA ASN A 547 -8.09 2.44 -29.85
C ASN A 547 -7.31 1.17 -30.21
N ARG A 548 -7.98 0.18 -30.78
CA ARG A 548 -7.38 -1.11 -31.15
C ARG A 548 -6.11 -0.97 -32.00
N ALA A 549 -6.15 -0.20 -33.08
CA ALA A 549 -5.02 -0.08 -34.00
C ALA A 549 -3.82 0.60 -33.34
N GLN A 550 -4.07 1.72 -32.64
CA GLN A 550 -3.05 2.46 -31.91
C GLN A 550 -2.40 1.63 -30.78
N ALA A 551 -3.18 0.77 -30.11
CA ALA A 551 -2.65 -0.11 -29.08
C ALA A 551 -1.74 -1.21 -29.66
N LEU A 552 -2.14 -1.82 -30.78
CA LEU A 552 -1.32 -2.81 -31.50
C LEU A 552 -0.03 -2.17 -32.04
N GLU A 553 -0.12 -0.94 -32.58
CA GLU A 553 1.03 -0.15 -33.00
C GLU A 553 2.03 0.06 -31.84
N ALA A 554 1.55 0.44 -30.66
CA ALA A 554 2.39 0.61 -29.47
C ALA A 554 3.09 -0.69 -29.02
N ALA A 555 2.38 -1.82 -29.04
CA ALA A 555 2.96 -3.12 -28.68
C ALA A 555 4.01 -3.59 -29.71
N ALA A 556 3.68 -3.52 -31.01
CA ALA A 556 4.59 -3.87 -32.09
C ALA A 556 5.84 -2.96 -32.10
N TRP A 557 5.65 -1.66 -31.87
CA TRP A 557 6.76 -0.71 -31.74
C TRP A 557 7.69 -1.06 -30.57
N THR A 558 7.13 -1.46 -29.44
CA THR A 558 7.92 -1.92 -28.29
C THR A 558 8.76 -3.13 -28.65
N ALA A 559 8.19 -4.11 -29.36
CA ALA A 559 8.90 -5.30 -29.80
C ALA A 559 10.05 -4.98 -30.78
N LEU A 560 9.83 -4.05 -31.72
CA LEU A 560 10.88 -3.55 -32.61
C LEU A 560 12.03 -2.91 -31.82
N CYS A 561 11.72 -2.09 -30.82
CA CYS A 561 12.74 -1.47 -29.96
C CYS A 561 13.55 -2.50 -29.17
N LEU A 562 12.93 -3.62 -28.75
CA LEU A 562 13.60 -4.70 -28.02
C LEU A 562 14.52 -5.54 -28.92
N GLY A 563 14.14 -5.75 -30.19
CA GLY A 563 14.96 -6.51 -31.16
C GLY A 563 16.08 -5.69 -31.82
N GLY A 564 15.94 -4.36 -31.90
CA GLY A 564 16.76 -3.47 -32.73
C GLY A 564 18.07 -2.97 -32.12
N GLY A 565 18.76 -3.76 -31.28
CA GLY A 565 20.00 -3.36 -30.58
C GLY A 565 21.14 -2.79 -31.44
N SER A 566 21.08 -2.89 -32.77
CA SER A 566 21.97 -2.15 -33.70
C SER A 566 21.28 -1.21 -34.70
N GLU A 567 20.00 -1.38 -35.04
CA GLU A 567 19.32 -0.58 -36.10
C GLU A 567 18.44 0.56 -35.57
N ALA A 568 17.94 0.48 -34.33
CA ALA A 568 17.11 1.54 -33.73
C ALA A 568 17.87 2.84 -33.41
N ARG A 569 19.20 2.87 -33.65
CA ARG A 569 20.05 4.06 -33.46
C ARG A 569 19.91 5.11 -34.57
N ALA A 570 19.15 4.84 -35.63
CA ALA A 570 19.11 5.67 -36.83
C ALA A 570 17.71 6.07 -37.35
N ALA A 571 16.61 5.85 -36.59
CA ALA A 571 15.24 6.20 -37.01
C ALA A 571 14.56 7.21 -36.08
#